data_AF-A3HSF5-F1
#
_entry.id   AF-A3HSF5-F1
#
_cell.length_a   1.000
_cell.length_b   1.000
_cell.length_c   1.000
_cell.angle_alpha   90.00
_cell.angle_beta   90.00
_cell.angle_gamma   90.00
#
_symmetry.space_group_name_H-M   'P 1'
#
loop_
_entity.id
_entity.type
_entity.pdbx_description
1 polymer ?
#
loop_
_entity_poly.entity_id
_entity_poly.type
_entity_poly.pdbx_seq_one_letter_code
_entity_poly.pdbx_strand_id
1 'polypeptide(L)'
;MLKIAWSPIFAHPLPLGHRFPMEKYQLLPEQLMYEGTATEANFFAPELVEERWIVNTHESEYWEKLRTLSLSKSEIRKTGFPLSSELVSREVHIMAGSIQAAIYAIDYGIGMNIAGGTHHAFTNRGEGFCLLNDLAITANYLLENKLAKKVLIIDLDVHQGNGTAEIFQETPEVFTFSMHGKANYPMHKEKSDLDVELDDGMKDFEYLKLLDENLNQVLKTFTPDFILYQSGVDILETDKLGRLSVSIQGLRTRDNMVLDLAKEMQIPIMCCMGGGYSPQIKDIIEGHAQVYRLAQDIFF
;
A
#
# COMPACT_ATOMS: atom_id res chain seq x y z
N MET A 1 -5.32 8.60 19.43
CA MET A 1 -6.03 9.19 18.28
C MET A 1 -5.32 8.71 17.03
N LEU A 2 -6.06 8.21 16.06
CA LEU A 2 -5.52 7.70 14.80
C LEU A 2 -4.76 8.79 14.05
N LYS A 3 -3.55 8.49 13.57
CA LYS A 3 -2.70 9.38 12.78
C LYS A 3 -2.71 8.98 11.32
N ILE A 4 -3.10 9.92 10.46
CA ILE A 4 -3.33 9.70 9.03
C ILE A 4 -2.49 10.68 8.22
N ALA A 5 -1.54 10.18 7.44
CA ALA A 5 -0.77 11.00 6.52
C ALA A 5 -1.67 11.44 5.35
N TRP A 6 -1.77 12.74 5.15
CA TRP A 6 -2.48 13.33 4.02
C TRP A 6 -1.90 14.70 3.66
N SER A 7 -1.76 14.94 2.35
CA SER A 7 -1.41 16.25 1.81
C SER A 7 -2.13 16.46 0.48
N PRO A 8 -2.55 17.69 0.15
CA PRO A 8 -3.13 18.01 -1.16
C PRO A 8 -2.27 17.56 -2.35
N ILE A 9 -0.94 17.46 -2.18
CA ILE A 9 -0.03 17.00 -3.24
C ILE A 9 -0.27 15.53 -3.66
N PHE A 10 -0.94 14.73 -2.82
CA PHE A 10 -1.30 13.35 -3.14
C PHE A 10 -2.28 13.28 -4.32
N ALA A 11 -3.07 14.34 -4.56
CA ALA A 11 -3.97 14.45 -5.71
C ALA A 11 -3.27 15.16 -6.89
N HIS A 12 -2.54 14.41 -7.71
CA HIS A 12 -1.80 14.97 -8.87
C HIS A 12 -2.68 15.11 -10.12
N PRO A 13 -2.75 16.28 -10.77
CA PRO A 13 -3.58 16.46 -11.95
C PRO A 13 -3.17 15.51 -13.08
N LEU A 14 -4.14 14.75 -13.60
CA LEU A 14 -3.94 13.84 -14.72
C LEU A 14 -4.72 14.29 -15.96
N PRO A 15 -4.29 13.90 -17.17
CA PRO A 15 -5.05 14.15 -18.38
C PRO A 15 -6.48 13.60 -18.28
N LEU A 16 -7.44 14.30 -18.89
CA LEU A 16 -8.83 13.86 -18.94
C LEU A 16 -8.93 12.43 -19.51
N GLY A 17 -9.68 11.56 -18.84
CA GLY A 17 -9.84 10.16 -19.24
C GLY A 17 -8.71 9.23 -18.81
N HIS A 18 -7.74 9.69 -18.02
CA HIS A 18 -6.75 8.81 -17.43
C HIS A 18 -7.42 7.74 -16.55
N ARG A 19 -6.93 6.49 -16.64
CA ARG A 19 -7.56 5.34 -15.98
C ARG A 19 -7.40 5.30 -14.45
N PHE A 20 -6.40 6.00 -13.93
CA PHE A 20 -6.08 6.08 -12.52
C PHE A 20 -7.02 7.07 -11.80
N PRO A 21 -7.77 6.65 -10.76
CA PRO A 21 -8.78 7.46 -10.09
C PRO A 21 -8.13 8.40 -9.06
N MET A 22 -7.39 9.41 -9.53
CA MET A 22 -6.61 10.30 -8.65
C MET A 22 -7.48 11.07 -7.64
N GLU A 23 -8.72 11.40 -7.99
CA GLU A 23 -9.68 12.10 -7.13
C GLU A 23 -9.92 11.38 -5.79
N LYS A 24 -9.62 10.08 -5.69
CA LYS A 24 -9.74 9.31 -4.43
C LYS A 24 -8.93 9.90 -3.28
N TYR A 25 -7.76 10.49 -3.57
CA TYR A 25 -6.87 11.05 -2.54
C TYR A 25 -7.35 12.38 -1.96
N GLN A 26 -8.31 13.04 -2.62
CA GLN A 26 -8.99 14.20 -2.05
C GLN A 26 -10.29 13.76 -1.36
N LEU A 27 -11.08 12.90 -2.01
CA LEU A 27 -12.42 12.54 -1.56
C LEU A 27 -12.44 11.65 -0.32
N LEU A 28 -11.43 10.79 -0.12
CA LEU A 28 -11.41 9.90 1.06
C LEU A 28 -11.26 10.69 2.38
N PRO A 29 -10.29 11.60 2.55
CA PRO A 29 -10.24 12.45 3.75
C PRO A 29 -11.54 13.23 3.98
N GLU A 30 -12.14 13.78 2.92
CA GLU A 30 -13.43 14.47 2.99
C GLU A 30 -14.54 13.56 3.50
N GLN A 31 -14.62 12.32 2.99
CA GLN A 31 -15.58 11.31 3.44
C GLN A 31 -15.37 10.96 4.92
N LEU A 32 -14.13 10.68 5.33
CA LEU A 32 -13.80 10.30 6.72
C LEU A 32 -14.15 11.41 7.71
N MET A 33 -13.96 12.67 7.32
CA MET A 33 -14.38 13.83 8.13
C MET A 33 -15.90 14.00 8.16
N TYR A 34 -16.55 13.87 7.00
CA TYR A 34 -18.00 14.04 6.88
C TYR A 34 -18.78 13.02 7.72
N GLU A 35 -18.32 11.76 7.77
CA GLU A 35 -18.98 10.70 8.53
C GLU A 35 -18.54 10.58 9.99
N GLY A 36 -17.58 11.42 10.42
CA GLY A 36 -17.12 11.48 11.80
C GLY A 36 -16.11 10.40 12.22
N THR A 37 -15.60 9.61 11.27
CA THR A 37 -14.51 8.64 11.52
C THR A 37 -13.20 9.35 11.86
N ALA A 38 -12.94 10.49 11.24
CA ALA A 38 -11.79 11.32 11.50
C ALA A 38 -12.18 12.79 11.68
N THR A 39 -11.32 13.56 12.33
CA THR A 39 -11.36 15.02 12.40
C THR A 39 -10.09 15.57 11.79
N GLU A 40 -10.00 16.89 11.56
CA GLU A 40 -8.77 17.53 11.08
C GLU A 40 -7.53 17.16 11.93
N ALA A 41 -7.70 16.95 13.24
CA ALA A 41 -6.61 16.60 14.16
C ALA A 41 -6.02 15.19 13.94
N ASN A 42 -6.73 14.31 13.23
CA ASN A 42 -6.24 13.00 12.84
C ASN A 42 -5.23 13.10 11.69
N PHE A 43 -5.33 14.12 10.85
CA PHE A 43 -4.51 14.26 9.65
C PHE A 43 -3.22 15.02 9.91
N PHE A 44 -2.13 14.61 9.26
CA PHE A 44 -0.88 15.35 9.23
C PHE A 44 -0.30 15.38 7.81
N ALA A 45 0.29 16.51 7.44
CA ALA A 45 1.05 16.61 6.20
C ALA A 45 2.47 16.08 6.45
N PRO A 46 2.98 15.14 5.63
CA PRO A 46 4.29 14.57 5.84
C PRO A 46 5.42 15.56 5.51
N GLU A 47 6.40 15.65 6.40
CA GLU A 47 7.68 16.30 6.13
C GLU A 47 8.52 15.50 5.11
N LEU A 48 9.26 16.17 4.23
CA LEU A 48 10.06 15.51 3.20
C LEU A 48 11.06 14.49 3.79
N VAL A 49 11.16 13.34 3.13
CA VAL A 49 12.13 12.30 3.48
C VAL A 49 13.52 12.64 2.92
N GLU A 50 14.57 12.30 3.67
CA GLU A 50 15.95 12.39 3.18
C GLU A 50 16.15 11.48 1.95
N GLU A 51 16.83 11.99 0.94
CA GLU A 51 17.11 11.27 -0.32
C GLU A 51 17.78 9.90 -0.09
N ARG A 52 18.57 9.76 0.98
CA ARG A 52 19.23 8.49 1.33
C ARG A 52 18.27 7.31 1.48
N TRP A 53 17.03 7.57 1.92
CA TRP A 53 16.00 6.54 2.08
C TRP A 53 15.37 6.10 0.75
N ILE A 54 15.51 6.92 -0.29
CA ILE A 54 15.12 6.54 -1.65
C ILE A 54 16.23 5.65 -2.23
N VAL A 55 17.50 6.08 -2.12
CA VAL A 55 18.63 5.38 -2.74
C VAL A 55 19.14 4.16 -1.97
N ASN A 56 18.69 3.92 -0.73
CA ASN A 56 18.93 2.65 -0.04
C ASN A 56 17.92 1.56 -0.43
N THR A 57 16.83 1.93 -1.11
CA THR A 57 15.79 1.02 -1.59
C THR A 57 15.84 0.87 -3.11
N HIS A 58 16.08 1.97 -3.81
CA HIS A 58 16.18 2.03 -5.26
C HIS A 58 17.60 2.31 -5.71
N GLU A 59 17.99 1.78 -6.86
CA GLU A 59 19.29 2.06 -7.47
C GLU A 59 19.45 3.56 -7.70
N SER A 60 20.61 4.10 -7.33
CA SER A 60 20.88 5.53 -7.47
C SER A 60 20.76 6.02 -8.92
N GLU A 61 21.10 5.19 -9.92
CA GLU A 61 20.92 5.55 -11.33
C GLU A 61 19.43 5.74 -11.69
N TYR A 62 18.55 4.87 -11.20
CA TYR A 62 17.11 5.00 -11.42
C TYR A 62 16.56 6.27 -10.78
N TRP A 63 16.93 6.52 -9.52
CA TRP A 63 16.53 7.73 -8.81
C TRP A 63 17.03 9.01 -9.51
N GLU A 64 18.28 9.01 -9.98
CA GLU A 64 18.85 10.12 -10.74
C GLU A 64 18.04 10.40 -12.02
N LYS A 65 17.68 9.36 -12.78
CA LYS A 65 16.84 9.52 -13.97
C LYS A 65 15.46 10.07 -13.63
N LEU A 66 14.86 9.57 -12.54
CA LEU A 66 13.55 10.00 -12.10
C LEU A 66 13.56 11.48 -11.68
N ARG A 67 14.46 11.89 -10.78
CA ARG A 67 14.52 13.26 -10.25
C ARG A 67 14.97 14.31 -11.27
N THR A 68 15.75 13.92 -12.27
CA THR A 68 16.19 14.80 -13.37
C THR A 68 15.25 14.77 -14.58
N LEU A 69 14.14 14.02 -14.48
CA LEU A 69 13.15 13.86 -15.55
C LEU A 69 13.74 13.29 -16.86
N SER A 70 14.76 12.44 -16.75
CA SER A 70 15.51 11.90 -17.88
C SER A 70 15.20 10.44 -18.21
N LEU A 71 14.12 9.87 -17.63
CA LEU A 71 13.59 8.57 -18.05
C LEU A 71 13.26 8.56 -19.56
N SER A 72 13.56 7.45 -20.21
CA SER A 72 13.19 7.23 -21.61
C SER A 72 11.67 7.16 -21.77
N LYS A 73 11.19 7.37 -23.01
CA LYS A 73 9.76 7.19 -23.34
C LYS A 73 9.22 5.81 -23.01
N SER A 74 10.07 4.77 -23.03
CA SER A 74 9.64 3.41 -22.67
C SER A 74 9.48 3.26 -21.16
N GLU A 75 10.40 3.80 -20.37
CA GLU A 75 10.30 3.78 -18.91
C GLU A 75 9.07 4.56 -18.44
N ILE A 76 8.85 5.77 -18.99
CA ILE A 76 7.66 6.59 -18.68
C ILE A 76 6.36 5.83 -19.01
N ARG A 77 6.32 5.09 -20.12
CA ARG A 77 5.13 4.32 -20.49
C ARG A 77 4.82 3.21 -19.49
N LYS A 78 5.84 2.57 -18.91
CA LYS A 78 5.68 1.49 -17.91
C LYS A 78 5.09 2.01 -16.61
N THR A 79 5.48 3.20 -16.15
CA THR A 79 4.86 3.82 -14.97
C THR A 79 3.38 4.10 -15.19
N GLY A 80 2.98 4.38 -16.44
CA GLY A 80 1.61 4.70 -16.78
C GLY A 80 1.22 6.13 -16.41
N PHE A 81 2.19 7.00 -16.07
CA PHE A 81 1.97 8.42 -15.78
C PHE A 81 2.80 9.34 -16.67
N PRO A 82 2.29 10.54 -17.01
CA PRO A 82 3.13 11.60 -17.58
C PRO A 82 4.18 12.05 -16.57
N LEU A 83 5.46 11.91 -16.91
CA LEU A 83 6.55 12.32 -16.02
C LEU A 83 6.61 13.85 -15.90
N SER A 84 6.68 14.34 -14.66
CA SER A 84 6.80 15.76 -14.32
C SER A 84 7.50 15.91 -12.96
N SER A 85 8.06 17.09 -12.69
CA SER A 85 8.64 17.42 -11.38
C SER A 85 7.60 17.32 -10.25
N GLU A 86 6.36 17.69 -10.54
CA GLU A 86 5.22 17.65 -9.62
C GLU A 86 4.86 16.21 -9.27
N LEU A 87 4.90 15.30 -10.25
CA LEU A 87 4.71 13.87 -9.99
C LEU A 87 5.83 13.32 -9.11
N VAL A 88 7.10 13.59 -9.43
CA VAL A 88 8.23 13.13 -8.60
C VAL A 88 8.11 13.68 -7.18
N SER A 89 7.78 14.96 -7.02
CA SER A 89 7.56 15.58 -5.71
C SER A 89 6.44 14.89 -4.95
N ARG A 90 5.31 14.58 -5.60
CA ARG A 90 4.23 13.78 -5.01
C ARG A 90 4.73 12.43 -4.49
N GLU A 91 5.47 11.68 -5.29
CA GLU A 91 5.98 10.36 -4.89
C GLU A 91 6.83 10.46 -3.62
N VAL A 92 7.75 11.42 -3.55
CA VAL A 92 8.59 11.65 -2.36
C VAL A 92 7.74 11.96 -1.11
N HIS A 93 6.68 12.76 -1.26
CA HIS A 93 5.76 13.04 -0.13
C HIS A 93 4.97 11.80 0.30
N ILE A 94 4.62 10.90 -0.64
CA ILE A 94 3.96 9.64 -0.30
C ILE A 94 4.90 8.75 0.53
N MET A 95 6.17 8.63 0.12
CA MET A 95 7.17 7.85 0.86
C MET A 95 7.34 8.39 2.29
N ALA A 96 7.44 9.71 2.42
CA ALA A 96 7.51 10.38 3.70
C ALA A 96 6.27 10.15 4.58
N GLY A 97 5.08 10.13 3.96
CA GLY A 97 3.82 9.78 4.63
C GLY A 97 3.82 8.39 5.23
N SER A 98 4.28 7.39 4.47
CA SER A 98 4.36 6.00 4.94
C SER A 98 5.39 5.84 6.08
N ILE A 99 6.56 6.49 5.99
CA ILE A 99 7.56 6.49 7.07
C ILE A 99 6.99 7.12 8.36
N GLN A 100 6.43 8.33 8.27
CA GLN A 100 5.90 9.02 9.45
C GLN A 100 4.69 8.31 10.05
N ALA A 101 3.82 7.74 9.21
CA ALA A 101 2.72 6.89 9.66
C ALA A 101 3.26 5.66 10.41
N ALA A 102 4.34 5.04 9.93
CA ALA A 102 4.96 3.92 10.62
C ALA A 102 5.57 4.32 11.96
N ILE A 103 6.21 5.49 12.06
CA ILE A 103 6.70 6.04 13.34
C ILE A 103 5.54 6.23 14.32
N TYR A 104 4.43 6.84 13.86
CA TYR A 104 3.23 6.98 14.70
C TYR A 104 2.62 5.64 15.10
N ALA A 105 2.71 4.61 14.26
CA ALA A 105 2.24 3.27 14.60
C ALA A 105 3.01 2.67 15.78
N ILE A 106 4.30 2.97 15.95
CA ILE A 106 5.09 2.52 17.11
C ILE A 106 4.50 3.08 18.41
N ASP A 107 4.14 4.36 18.40
CA ASP A 107 3.64 5.05 19.60
C ASP A 107 2.16 4.77 19.89
N TYR A 108 1.34 4.59 18.85
CA TYR A 108 -0.12 4.51 18.97
C TYR A 108 -0.71 3.14 18.58
N GLY A 109 0.13 2.19 18.20
CA GLY A 109 -0.25 0.86 17.72
C GLY A 109 -0.62 0.82 16.22
N ILE A 110 -1.12 1.93 15.66
CA ILE A 110 -1.48 2.03 14.25
C ILE A 110 -1.21 3.43 13.68
N GLY A 111 -0.76 3.48 12.43
CA GLY A 111 -0.67 4.69 11.62
C GLY A 111 -1.09 4.42 10.19
N MET A 112 -1.55 5.44 9.46
CA MET A 112 -2.12 5.24 8.13
C MET A 112 -1.65 6.29 7.13
N ASN A 113 -1.63 5.93 5.85
CA ASN A 113 -1.37 6.84 4.74
C ASN A 113 -2.53 6.79 3.74
N ILE A 114 -3.11 7.96 3.43
CA ILE A 114 -4.15 8.11 2.39
C ILE A 114 -3.58 7.77 0.99
N ALA A 115 -2.28 7.83 0.79
CA ALA A 115 -1.65 7.36 -0.42
C ALA A 115 -0.88 6.05 -0.18
N GLY A 116 0.15 5.79 -0.97
CA GLY A 116 0.99 4.61 -0.84
C GLY A 116 0.35 3.34 -1.43
N GLY A 117 0.93 2.21 -1.06
CA GLY A 117 0.67 0.92 -1.68
C GLY A 117 1.27 0.81 -3.07
N THR A 118 2.49 1.33 -3.22
CA THR A 118 3.21 1.48 -4.49
C THR A 118 4.10 0.26 -4.80
N HIS A 119 3.53 -0.92 -4.64
CA HIS A 119 4.22 -2.21 -4.63
C HIS A 119 4.84 -2.69 -5.96
N HIS A 120 4.57 -2.01 -7.09
CA HIS A 120 5.09 -2.38 -8.41
C HIS A 120 6.42 -1.70 -8.75
N ALA A 121 6.89 -0.76 -7.92
CA ALA A 121 8.18 -0.12 -8.13
C ALA A 121 9.30 -1.07 -7.67
N PHE A 122 10.20 -1.41 -8.60
CA PHE A 122 11.37 -2.24 -8.40
C PHE A 122 12.54 -1.39 -7.91
N THR A 123 13.65 -2.05 -7.54
CA THR A 123 14.92 -1.38 -7.28
C THR A 123 15.32 -0.41 -8.41
N ASN A 124 15.12 -0.79 -9.67
CA ASN A 124 15.67 -0.08 -10.83
C ASN A 124 14.66 0.52 -11.82
N ARG A 125 13.34 0.43 -11.55
CA ARG A 125 12.31 0.96 -12.44
C ARG A 125 10.97 1.16 -11.72
N GLY A 126 10.19 2.09 -12.25
CA GLY A 126 8.77 2.23 -11.94
C GLY A 126 7.90 1.48 -12.96
N GLU A 127 6.77 0.95 -12.50
CA GLU A 127 5.80 0.24 -13.32
C GLU A 127 4.41 0.25 -12.67
N GLY A 128 3.34 0.10 -13.45
CA GLY A 128 2.00 -0.16 -12.90
C GLY A 128 1.50 0.93 -11.95
N PHE A 129 1.71 2.21 -12.30
CA PHE A 129 1.39 3.37 -11.45
C PHE A 129 2.25 3.53 -10.19
N CYS A 130 3.35 2.80 -10.08
CA CYS A 130 4.28 2.90 -8.96
C CYS A 130 5.63 3.42 -9.50
N LEU A 131 6.15 4.51 -8.92
CA LEU A 131 7.46 5.06 -9.30
C LEU A 131 8.51 4.81 -8.22
N LEU A 132 8.14 4.97 -6.95
CA LEU A 132 8.92 4.56 -5.79
C LEU A 132 8.09 3.57 -4.98
N ASN A 133 8.73 2.76 -4.11
CA ASN A 133 8.05 1.72 -3.33
C ASN A 133 7.98 2.14 -1.86
N ASP A 134 6.83 2.65 -1.43
CA ASP A 134 6.65 3.20 -0.08
C ASP A 134 6.73 2.14 1.02
N LEU A 135 6.24 0.93 0.75
CA LEU A 135 6.36 -0.19 1.69
C LEU A 135 7.83 -0.56 1.89
N ALA A 136 8.59 -0.67 0.79
CA ALA A 136 9.99 -1.05 0.87
C ALA A 136 10.87 0.02 1.50
N ILE A 137 10.67 1.28 1.14
CA ILE A 137 11.35 2.42 1.76
C ILE A 137 11.06 2.46 3.27
N THR A 138 9.80 2.24 3.66
CA THR A 138 9.40 2.21 5.08
C THR A 138 10.04 1.04 5.83
N ALA A 139 10.06 -0.17 5.26
CA ALA A 139 10.71 -1.32 5.87
C ALA A 139 12.22 -1.09 6.06
N ASN A 140 12.92 -0.59 5.04
CA ASN A 140 14.35 -0.25 5.14
C ASN A 140 14.60 0.83 6.20
N TYR A 141 13.74 1.85 6.27
CA TYR A 141 13.80 2.87 7.33
C TYR A 141 13.69 2.26 8.73
N LEU A 142 12.70 1.38 8.94
CA LEU A 142 12.46 0.74 10.24
C LEU A 142 13.63 -0.14 10.66
N LEU A 143 14.19 -0.93 9.74
CA LEU A 143 15.31 -1.82 10.01
C LEU A 143 16.61 -1.06 10.28
N GLU A 144 16.96 -0.08 9.43
CA GLU A 144 18.22 0.66 9.53
C GLU A 144 18.26 1.52 10.82
N ASN A 145 17.13 2.13 11.19
CA ASN A 145 17.00 2.89 12.44
C ASN A 145 16.74 2.00 13.67
N LYS A 146 16.67 0.67 13.51
CA LYS A 146 16.41 -0.30 14.59
C LYS A 146 15.09 -0.06 15.33
N LEU A 147 14.10 0.46 14.60
CA LEU A 147 12.73 0.63 15.06
C LEU A 147 11.92 -0.67 14.92
N ALA A 148 12.36 -1.55 14.03
CA ALA A 148 11.91 -2.94 13.90
C ALA A 148 13.13 -3.84 13.65
N LYS A 149 13.01 -5.13 13.97
CA LYS A 149 14.00 -6.15 13.60
C LYS A 149 13.47 -7.10 12.53
N LYS A 150 12.14 -7.26 12.45
CA LYS A 150 11.46 -8.14 11.51
C LYS A 150 10.16 -7.50 11.04
N VAL A 151 10.12 -7.12 9.78
CA VAL A 151 8.95 -6.46 9.16
C VAL A 151 8.17 -7.49 8.36
N LEU A 152 6.88 -7.61 8.63
CA LEU A 152 5.95 -8.36 7.77
C LEU A 152 5.22 -7.41 6.85
N ILE A 153 5.34 -7.58 5.55
CA ILE A 153 4.54 -6.89 4.54
C ILE A 153 3.37 -7.80 4.15
N ILE A 154 2.15 -7.34 4.43
CA ILE A 154 0.90 -7.99 4.04
C ILE A 154 0.34 -7.20 2.84
N ASP A 155 0.41 -7.80 1.66
CA ASP A 155 -0.10 -7.20 0.42
C ASP A 155 -1.35 -7.93 -0.05
N LEU A 156 -2.50 -7.28 0.11
CA LEU A 156 -3.82 -7.78 -0.28
C LEU A 156 -4.45 -6.97 -1.42
N ASP A 157 -3.61 -6.30 -2.22
CA ASP A 157 -3.99 -5.80 -3.55
C ASP A 157 -4.21 -6.97 -4.51
N VAL A 158 -5.12 -6.81 -5.48
CA VAL A 158 -5.41 -7.88 -6.44
C VAL A 158 -4.23 -8.15 -7.39
N HIS A 159 -3.32 -7.19 -7.55
CA HIS A 159 -2.09 -7.34 -8.32
C HIS A 159 -0.97 -7.83 -7.42
N GLN A 160 -0.05 -8.64 -7.95
CA GLN A 160 1.11 -9.03 -7.15
C GLN A 160 2.03 -7.83 -6.94
N GLY A 161 2.44 -7.58 -5.69
CA GLY A 161 3.53 -6.66 -5.31
C GLY A 161 4.92 -7.10 -5.77
N ASN A 162 5.08 -7.27 -7.08
CA ASN A 162 6.30 -7.75 -7.72
C ASN A 162 7.54 -6.88 -7.45
N GLY A 163 7.38 -5.55 -7.36
CA GLY A 163 8.48 -4.67 -7.00
C GLY A 163 8.94 -4.89 -5.56
N THR A 164 7.99 -5.03 -4.64
CA THR A 164 8.29 -5.35 -3.22
C THR A 164 8.97 -6.71 -3.08
N ALA A 165 8.49 -7.73 -3.81
CA ALA A 165 9.09 -9.06 -3.83
C ALA A 165 10.54 -9.03 -4.34
N GLU A 166 10.80 -8.33 -5.45
CA GLU A 166 12.16 -8.21 -6.00
C GLU A 166 13.11 -7.48 -5.04
N ILE A 167 12.67 -6.37 -4.43
CA ILE A 167 13.51 -5.59 -3.50
C ILE A 167 13.98 -6.43 -2.31
N PHE A 168 13.12 -7.29 -1.76
CA PHE A 168 13.41 -8.03 -0.53
C PHE A 168 13.82 -9.48 -0.70
N GLN A 169 14.04 -9.93 -1.94
CA GLN A 169 14.37 -11.33 -2.24
C GLN A 169 15.55 -11.88 -1.40
N GLU A 170 16.52 -11.04 -1.06
CA GLU A 170 17.71 -11.40 -0.27
C GLU A 170 17.75 -10.74 1.12
N THR A 171 16.61 -10.28 1.63
CA THR A 171 16.49 -9.59 2.94
C THR A 171 15.64 -10.40 3.93
N PRO A 172 16.23 -11.33 4.70
CA PRO A 172 15.48 -12.24 5.57
C PRO A 172 14.77 -11.55 6.77
N GLU A 173 15.10 -10.29 7.05
CA GLU A 173 14.42 -9.44 8.02
C GLU A 173 13.06 -8.91 7.53
N VAL A 174 12.77 -9.01 6.24
CA VAL A 174 11.47 -8.63 5.67
C VAL A 174 10.79 -9.87 5.11
N PHE A 175 9.57 -10.13 5.56
CA PHE A 175 8.73 -11.19 5.00
C PHE A 175 7.67 -10.57 4.09
N THR A 176 7.63 -11.00 2.83
CA THR A 176 6.68 -10.54 1.82
C THR A 176 5.57 -11.58 1.63
N PHE A 177 4.35 -11.23 2.07
CA PHE A 177 3.15 -12.03 1.88
C PHE A 177 2.22 -11.35 0.88
N SER A 178 1.91 -12.02 -0.23
CA SER A 178 1.01 -11.50 -1.26
C SER A 178 -0.12 -12.49 -1.57
N MET A 179 -1.37 -12.02 -1.47
CA MET A 179 -2.54 -12.74 -2.01
C MET A 179 -3.11 -11.96 -3.19
N HIS A 180 -2.98 -12.50 -4.40
CA HIS A 180 -3.27 -11.77 -5.62
C HIS A 180 -3.98 -12.62 -6.68
N GLY A 181 -4.66 -11.98 -7.63
CA GLY A 181 -5.31 -12.65 -8.73
C GLY A 181 -4.30 -13.35 -9.64
N LYS A 182 -4.48 -14.65 -9.85
CA LYS A 182 -3.61 -15.48 -10.70
C LYS A 182 -3.46 -14.90 -12.10
N ALA A 183 -4.59 -14.54 -12.70
CA ALA A 183 -4.69 -13.96 -14.03
C ALA A 183 -4.56 -12.43 -14.05
N ASN A 184 -4.40 -11.79 -12.88
CA ASN A 184 -4.15 -10.35 -12.78
C ASN A 184 -2.70 -9.99 -13.12
N TYR A 185 -2.50 -8.72 -13.47
CA TYR A 185 -1.17 -8.16 -13.68
C TYR A 185 -0.31 -8.30 -12.40
N PRO A 186 1.02 -8.50 -12.51
CA PRO A 186 1.79 -8.73 -13.74
C PRO A 186 1.62 -10.16 -14.28
N MET A 187 1.79 -10.34 -15.60
CA MET A 187 1.69 -11.67 -16.24
C MET A 187 2.84 -12.61 -15.83
N HIS A 188 4.00 -12.02 -15.56
CA HIS A 188 5.13 -12.71 -14.96
C HIS A 188 5.21 -12.28 -13.50
N LYS A 189 4.90 -13.23 -12.61
CA LYS A 189 4.98 -13.03 -11.17
C LYS A 189 6.44 -13.12 -10.72
N GLU A 190 6.84 -12.24 -9.82
CA GLU A 190 8.09 -12.39 -9.06
C GLU A 190 7.86 -13.40 -7.92
N LYS A 191 8.89 -13.65 -7.11
CA LYS A 191 8.79 -14.59 -5.99
C LYS A 191 8.84 -13.84 -4.66
N SER A 192 7.71 -13.80 -3.97
CA SER A 192 7.62 -13.38 -2.57
C SER A 192 8.03 -14.52 -1.63
N ASP A 193 8.06 -14.27 -0.32
CA ASP A 193 8.24 -15.35 0.67
C ASP A 193 7.01 -16.26 0.73
N LEU A 194 5.82 -15.69 0.55
CA LEU A 194 4.57 -16.42 0.38
C LEU A 194 3.67 -15.73 -0.66
N ASP A 195 3.48 -16.40 -1.79
CA ASP A 195 2.51 -16.01 -2.83
C ASP A 195 1.30 -16.95 -2.80
N VAL A 196 0.10 -16.38 -2.78
CA VAL A 196 -1.18 -17.11 -2.89
C VAL A 196 -1.92 -16.61 -4.13
N GLU A 197 -1.90 -17.43 -5.17
CA GLU A 197 -2.64 -17.15 -6.40
C GLU A 197 -4.13 -17.44 -6.23
N LEU A 198 -4.96 -16.45 -6.52
CA LEU A 198 -6.43 -16.51 -6.39
C LEU A 198 -7.08 -16.67 -7.75
N ASP A 199 -8.05 -17.59 -7.85
CA ASP A 199 -8.81 -17.83 -9.08
C ASP A 199 -9.81 -16.70 -9.38
N ASP A 200 -10.10 -16.50 -10.67
CA ASP A 200 -11.09 -15.52 -11.13
C ASP A 200 -12.47 -15.76 -10.50
N GLY A 201 -13.14 -14.67 -10.12
CA GLY A 201 -14.48 -14.71 -9.53
C GLY A 201 -14.54 -15.21 -8.09
N MET A 202 -13.39 -15.39 -7.42
CA MET A 202 -13.34 -15.78 -6.01
C MET A 202 -14.16 -14.82 -5.15
N LYS A 203 -14.92 -15.41 -4.21
CA LYS A 203 -15.84 -14.70 -3.30
C LYS A 203 -15.36 -14.77 -1.85
N ASP A 204 -16.07 -14.04 -1.01
CA ASP A 204 -15.78 -13.82 0.42
C ASP A 204 -15.31 -15.07 1.17
N PHE A 205 -16.08 -16.15 1.18
CA PHE A 205 -15.78 -17.31 2.02
C PHE A 205 -14.42 -17.96 1.70
N GLU A 206 -14.14 -18.19 0.41
CA GLU A 206 -12.89 -18.83 -0.02
C GLU A 206 -11.71 -17.88 0.17
N TYR A 207 -11.89 -16.60 -0.16
CA TYR A 207 -10.88 -15.55 0.03
C TYR A 207 -10.46 -15.43 1.50
N LEU A 208 -11.44 -15.27 2.40
CA LEU A 208 -11.19 -15.08 3.83
C LEU A 208 -10.60 -16.33 4.49
N LYS A 209 -11.04 -17.52 4.05
CA LYS A 209 -10.46 -18.78 4.52
C LYS A 209 -8.97 -18.88 4.14
N LEU A 210 -8.63 -18.57 2.90
CA LEU A 210 -7.22 -18.59 2.46
C LEU A 210 -6.40 -17.55 3.22
N LEU A 211 -6.94 -16.37 3.47
CA LEU A 211 -6.26 -15.36 4.28
C LEU A 211 -5.95 -15.86 5.69
N ASP A 212 -6.93 -16.43 6.39
CA ASP A 212 -6.74 -16.98 7.74
C ASP A 212 -5.66 -18.08 7.75
N GLU A 213 -5.77 -19.04 6.83
CA GLU A 213 -4.81 -20.15 6.74
C GLU A 213 -3.38 -19.66 6.50
N ASN A 214 -3.21 -18.68 5.61
CA ASN A 214 -1.90 -18.18 5.22
C ASN A 214 -1.30 -17.21 6.26
N LEU A 215 -2.09 -16.33 6.89
CA LEU A 215 -1.61 -15.52 8.01
C LEU A 215 -1.10 -16.42 9.14
N ASN A 216 -1.85 -17.47 9.48
CA ASN A 216 -1.42 -18.47 10.47
C ASN A 216 -0.15 -19.22 10.05
N GLN A 217 0.07 -19.45 8.75
CA GLN A 217 1.30 -20.05 8.24
C GLN A 217 2.50 -19.11 8.39
N VAL A 218 2.35 -17.83 7.99
CA VAL A 218 3.40 -16.82 8.11
C VAL A 218 3.87 -16.70 9.56
N LEU A 219 2.94 -16.61 10.51
CA LEU A 219 3.29 -16.41 11.93
C LEU A 219 3.96 -17.64 12.58
N LYS A 220 3.84 -18.83 11.98
CA LYS A 220 4.57 -20.02 12.44
C LYS A 220 6.03 -20.01 12.02
N THR A 221 6.37 -19.35 10.91
CA THR A 221 7.72 -19.35 10.32
C THR A 221 8.43 -18.02 10.51
N PHE A 222 7.69 -16.94 10.76
CA PHE A 222 8.18 -15.58 10.90
C PHE A 222 7.54 -14.90 12.12
N THR A 223 8.35 -14.22 12.93
CA THR A 223 7.89 -13.50 14.12
C THR A 223 8.14 -12.01 13.88
N PRO A 224 7.19 -11.28 13.26
CA PRO A 224 7.34 -9.86 13.02
C PRO A 224 7.26 -9.06 14.32
N ASP A 225 7.98 -7.94 14.36
CA ASP A 225 7.80 -6.88 15.35
C ASP A 225 7.28 -5.57 14.72
N PHE A 226 6.98 -5.58 13.43
CA PHE A 226 6.24 -4.53 12.73
C PHE A 226 5.46 -5.09 11.53
N ILE A 227 4.27 -4.56 11.24
CA ILE A 227 3.46 -4.91 10.06
C ILE A 227 3.30 -3.69 9.13
N LEU A 228 3.54 -3.88 7.84
CA LEU A 228 3.14 -2.96 6.78
C LEU A 228 1.99 -3.61 6.01
N TYR A 229 0.83 -2.97 5.98
CA TYR A 229 -0.39 -3.51 5.38
C TYR A 229 -0.86 -2.67 4.19
N GLN A 230 -0.85 -3.27 3.01
CA GLN A 230 -1.46 -2.71 1.80
C GLN A 230 -2.90 -3.22 1.66
N SER A 231 -3.86 -2.37 2.00
CA SER A 231 -5.30 -2.69 2.03
C SER A 231 -5.99 -2.34 0.70
N GLY A 232 -5.46 -2.86 -0.42
CA GLY A 232 -6.00 -2.63 -1.77
C GLY A 232 -7.48 -2.99 -1.87
N VAL A 233 -8.27 -2.23 -2.63
CA VAL A 233 -9.74 -2.48 -2.76
C VAL A 233 -10.13 -2.96 -4.15
N ASP A 234 -9.14 -3.21 -5.01
CA ASP A 234 -9.34 -3.78 -6.34
C ASP A 234 -9.64 -5.28 -6.36
N ILE A 235 -9.83 -5.90 -5.18
CA ILE A 235 -10.43 -7.23 -5.04
C ILE A 235 -11.97 -7.21 -5.11
N LEU A 236 -12.59 -6.03 -5.02
CA LEU A 236 -14.04 -5.88 -5.01
C LEU A 236 -14.67 -6.32 -6.32
N GLU A 237 -15.89 -6.88 -6.26
CA GLU A 237 -16.67 -7.25 -7.45
C GLU A 237 -16.94 -6.08 -8.41
N THR A 238 -16.89 -4.85 -7.90
CA THR A 238 -17.13 -3.62 -8.67
C THR A 238 -15.86 -3.10 -9.34
N ASP A 239 -14.70 -3.69 -9.06
CA ASP A 239 -13.43 -3.28 -9.66
C ASP A 239 -13.33 -3.73 -11.12
N LYS A 240 -12.76 -2.87 -11.97
CA LYS A 240 -12.63 -3.15 -13.42
C LYS A 240 -11.26 -3.73 -13.81
N LEU A 241 -10.26 -3.58 -12.95
CA LEU A 241 -8.91 -4.12 -13.15
C LEU A 241 -8.73 -5.41 -12.36
N GLY A 242 -9.40 -5.56 -11.23
CA GLY A 242 -9.56 -6.82 -10.51
C GLY A 242 -10.37 -7.85 -11.27
N ARG A 243 -10.12 -9.14 -10.97
CA ARG A 243 -10.88 -10.27 -11.51
C ARG A 243 -11.56 -11.10 -10.42
N LEU A 244 -11.54 -10.63 -9.18
CA LEU A 244 -12.18 -11.27 -8.04
C LEU A 244 -13.63 -10.76 -7.89
N SER A 245 -14.37 -11.31 -6.95
CA SER A 245 -15.76 -10.94 -6.67
C SER A 245 -16.01 -10.87 -5.16
N VAL A 246 -15.08 -10.23 -4.45
CA VAL A 246 -15.21 -10.00 -3.01
C VAL A 246 -16.21 -8.86 -2.79
N SER A 247 -17.12 -9.05 -1.83
CA SER A 247 -18.10 -8.04 -1.45
C SER A 247 -17.48 -6.99 -0.52
N ILE A 248 -18.16 -5.86 -0.33
CA ILE A 248 -17.74 -4.86 0.66
C ILE A 248 -17.70 -5.44 2.09
N GLN A 249 -18.56 -6.42 2.41
CA GLN A 249 -18.55 -7.10 3.70
C GLN A 249 -17.37 -8.08 3.81
N GLY A 250 -17.01 -8.74 2.71
CA GLY A 250 -15.80 -9.55 2.61
C GLY A 250 -14.55 -8.70 2.82
N LEU A 251 -14.46 -7.54 2.15
CA LEU A 251 -13.40 -6.54 2.32
C LEU A 251 -13.27 -6.08 3.77
N ARG A 252 -14.39 -5.70 4.41
CA ARG A 252 -14.41 -5.31 5.83
C ARG A 252 -13.92 -6.45 6.73
N THR A 253 -14.34 -7.68 6.46
CA THR A 253 -13.90 -8.85 7.26
C THR A 253 -12.41 -9.11 7.10
N ARG A 254 -11.87 -9.00 5.87
CA ARG A 254 -10.44 -9.10 5.58
C ARG A 254 -9.65 -8.06 6.39
N ASP A 255 -10.05 -6.80 6.30
CA ASP A 255 -9.36 -5.71 7.01
C ASP A 255 -9.41 -5.93 8.52
N ASN A 256 -10.57 -6.36 9.05
CA ASN A 256 -10.73 -6.68 10.46
C ASN A 256 -9.78 -7.80 10.90
N MET A 257 -9.63 -8.88 10.11
CA MET A 257 -8.71 -9.98 10.43
C MET A 257 -7.26 -9.51 10.56
N VAL A 258 -6.78 -8.64 9.67
CA VAL A 258 -5.41 -8.13 9.71
C VAL A 258 -5.21 -7.16 10.88
N LEU A 259 -6.16 -6.27 11.11
CA LEU A 259 -6.08 -5.29 12.20
C LEU A 259 -6.21 -5.93 13.59
N ASP A 260 -7.13 -6.89 13.77
CA ASP A 260 -7.28 -7.64 15.01
C ASP A 260 -6.01 -8.45 15.30
N LEU A 261 -5.44 -9.10 14.28
CA LEU A 261 -4.17 -9.82 14.42
C LEU A 261 -3.06 -8.90 14.97
N ALA A 262 -2.87 -7.72 14.36
CA ALA A 262 -1.88 -6.75 14.81
C ALA A 262 -2.16 -6.29 16.25
N LYS A 263 -3.43 -6.02 16.58
CA LYS A 263 -3.86 -5.57 17.90
C LYS A 263 -3.66 -6.63 18.99
N GLU A 264 -4.07 -7.87 18.73
CA GLU A 264 -3.96 -8.99 19.66
C GLU A 264 -2.51 -9.38 19.93
N MET A 265 -1.67 -9.37 18.88
CA MET A 265 -0.24 -9.63 19.01
C MET A 265 0.55 -8.43 19.54
N GLN A 266 -0.08 -7.26 19.69
CA GLN A 266 0.56 -6.01 20.08
C GLN A 266 1.70 -5.60 19.14
N ILE A 267 1.53 -5.82 17.84
CA ILE A 267 2.50 -5.47 16.80
C ILE A 267 2.05 -4.15 16.15
N PRO A 268 2.90 -3.10 16.15
CA PRO A 268 2.63 -1.87 15.42
C PRO A 268 2.34 -2.14 13.93
N ILE A 269 1.32 -1.47 13.40
CA ILE A 269 0.89 -1.64 12.00
C ILE A 269 0.77 -0.30 11.27
N MET A 270 1.35 -0.20 10.07
CA MET A 270 1.13 0.92 9.15
C MET A 270 0.28 0.47 7.97
N CYS A 271 -0.84 1.15 7.73
CA CYS A 271 -1.74 0.83 6.62
C CYS A 271 -1.65 1.85 5.48
N CYS A 272 -1.65 1.39 4.23
CA CYS A 272 -1.76 2.22 3.04
C CYS A 272 -2.84 1.68 2.09
N MET A 273 -3.38 2.55 1.23
CA MET A 273 -4.53 2.21 0.39
C MET A 273 -4.24 1.17 -0.70
N GLY A 274 -3.21 1.36 -1.54
CA GLY A 274 -3.00 0.55 -2.74
C GLY A 274 -4.02 0.80 -3.86
N GLY A 275 -4.32 -0.25 -4.64
CA GLY A 275 -5.20 -0.27 -5.80
C GLY A 275 -6.68 -0.11 -5.48
N GLY A 276 -7.47 0.11 -6.53
CA GLY A 276 -8.90 0.40 -6.48
C GLY A 276 -9.29 1.27 -7.66
N TYR A 277 -10.11 0.74 -8.56
CA TYR A 277 -10.33 1.22 -9.92
C TYR A 277 -11.77 1.08 -10.41
N SER A 278 -12.72 0.82 -9.51
CA SER A 278 -14.14 0.75 -9.84
C SER A 278 -14.60 1.95 -10.70
N PRO A 279 -15.48 1.75 -11.71
CA PRO A 279 -16.00 2.84 -12.52
C PRO A 279 -16.75 3.91 -11.72
N GLN A 280 -17.30 3.56 -10.55
CA GLN A 280 -17.96 4.50 -9.66
C GLN A 280 -17.02 4.88 -8.52
N ILE A 281 -16.65 6.16 -8.43
CA ILE A 281 -15.73 6.64 -7.39
C ILE A 281 -16.24 6.33 -5.97
N LYS A 282 -17.55 6.36 -5.74
CA LYS A 282 -18.16 6.03 -4.45
C LYS A 282 -17.79 4.62 -3.97
N ASP A 283 -17.62 3.65 -4.88
CA ASP A 283 -17.31 2.27 -4.53
C ASP A 283 -15.84 2.17 -4.08
N ILE A 284 -14.95 2.96 -4.70
CA ILE A 284 -13.54 3.11 -4.28
C ILE A 284 -13.43 3.78 -2.91
N ILE A 285 -14.16 4.88 -2.72
CA ILE A 285 -14.15 5.63 -1.45
C ILE A 285 -14.71 4.79 -0.32
N GLU A 286 -15.86 4.14 -0.53
CA GLU A 286 -16.46 3.27 0.47
C GLU A 286 -15.57 2.06 0.79
N GLY A 287 -14.97 1.43 -0.23
CA GLY A 287 -14.00 0.36 -0.05
C GLY A 287 -12.85 0.78 0.84
N HIS A 288 -12.19 1.91 0.52
CA HIS A 288 -11.04 2.34 1.31
C HIS A 288 -11.44 2.91 2.67
N ALA A 289 -12.62 3.53 2.85
CA ALA A 289 -13.03 4.07 4.15
C ALA A 289 -13.17 2.99 5.23
N GLN A 290 -13.50 1.74 4.86
CA GLN A 290 -13.71 0.64 5.81
C GLN A 290 -12.51 0.39 6.72
N VAL A 291 -11.28 0.34 6.17
CA VAL A 291 -10.08 0.08 7.00
C VAL A 291 -9.81 1.21 7.99
N TYR A 292 -10.15 2.47 7.66
CA TYR A 292 -10.00 3.61 8.57
C TYR A 292 -11.05 3.59 9.68
N ARG A 293 -12.30 3.21 9.35
CA ARG A 293 -13.37 3.01 10.34
C ARG A 293 -12.96 1.93 11.34
N LEU A 294 -12.49 0.78 10.85
CA LEU A 294 -12.01 -0.32 11.68
C LEU A 294 -10.79 0.09 12.51
N ALA A 295 -9.83 0.81 11.93
CA ALA A 295 -8.67 1.31 12.68
C ALA A 295 -9.08 2.21 13.84
N GLN A 296 -10.08 3.07 13.65
CA GLN A 296 -10.63 3.89 14.71
C GLN A 296 -11.32 3.01 15.77
N ASP A 297 -12.21 2.09 15.37
CA ASP A 297 -12.98 1.22 16.28
C ASP A 297 -12.10 0.26 17.12
N ILE A 298 -11.03 -0.28 16.54
CA ILE A 298 -10.19 -1.33 17.17
C ILE A 298 -9.10 -0.71 18.05
N PHE A 299 -8.57 0.46 17.69
CA PHE A 299 -7.40 1.03 18.37
C PHE A 299 -7.72 2.18 19.34
N PHE A 300 -8.87 2.87 19.24
CA PHE A 300 -9.15 4.10 20.00
C PHE A 300 -10.59 4.23 20.51
#